data_AF-A0A0L6JMC2-F1
#
_entry.id   AF-A0A0L6JMC2-F1
#
_cell.length_a   1.000
_cell.length_b   1.000
_cell.length_c   1.000
_cell.angle_alpha   90.00
_cell.angle_beta   90.00
_cell.angle_gamma   90.00
#
_symmetry.space_group_name_H-M   'P 1'
#
loop_
_entity.id
_entity.type
_entity.pdbx_description
1 polymer ?
#
loop_
_entity_poly.entity_id
_entity_poly.type
_entity_poly.pdbx_seq_one_letter_code
_entity_poly.pdbx_strand_id
1 'polypeptide(L)'
;MKRIFAYFDDEGVYVYQAFKPNIVKNAVEIGTFGKGFGLDRITWIKPSFGWILHRSSYATKHRMEAIAKIKLSHKAWLEILSQSVPSQFDSSRYKNETIWKADFEKSDVIHNGTRIDH
;
A
#
# COMPACT_ATOMS: atom_id res chain seq x y z
N MET A 1 3.63 -20.64 0.79
CA MET A 1 4.45 -19.46 1.15
C MET A 1 4.04 -18.27 0.29
N LYS A 2 3.60 -17.15 0.90
CA LYS A 2 3.35 -15.89 0.17
C LYS A 2 4.68 -15.11 0.10
N ARG A 3 4.98 -14.48 -1.04
CA ARG A 3 6.21 -13.68 -1.26
C ARG A 3 5.82 -12.27 -1.67
N ILE A 4 6.53 -11.27 -1.15
CA ILE A 4 6.37 -9.87 -1.54
C ILE A 4 7.70 -9.42 -2.13
N PHE A 5 7.67 -8.88 -3.34
CA PHE A 5 8.83 -8.28 -3.99
C PHE A 5 8.78 -6.78 -3.78
N ALA A 6 9.80 -6.24 -3.11
CA ALA A 6 9.94 -4.84 -2.81
C ALA A 6 11.42 -4.46 -2.87
N TYR A 7 11.70 -3.18 -3.14
CA TYR A 7 13.04 -2.65 -2.88
C TYR A 7 13.16 -2.36 -1.38
N PHE A 8 14.29 -2.73 -0.77
CA PHE A 8 14.55 -2.54 0.65
C PHE A 8 16.05 -2.30 0.89
N ASP A 9 16.36 -1.72 2.04
CA ASP A 9 17.71 -1.62 2.58
C ASP A 9 17.73 -2.09 4.04
N ASP A 10 18.84 -1.85 4.75
CA ASP A 10 19.03 -2.30 6.13
C ASP A 10 18.01 -1.68 7.12
N GLU A 11 17.46 -0.51 6.80
CA GLU A 11 16.54 0.19 7.70
C GLU A 11 15.07 -0.06 7.36
N GLY A 12 14.75 -0.37 6.10
CA GLY A 12 13.35 -0.57 5.74
C GLY A 12 13.02 -0.93 4.30
N VAL A 13 11.72 -1.03 4.05
CA VAL A 13 11.10 -1.38 2.77
C VAL A 13 10.55 -0.11 2.10
N TYR A 14 10.67 -0.02 0.79
CA TYR A 14 10.12 1.08 0.02
C TYR A 14 8.80 0.69 -0.66
N VAL A 15 7.83 1.59 -0.52
CA VAL A 15 6.56 1.53 -1.25
C VAL A 15 6.33 2.81 -2.00
N TYR A 16 5.46 2.74 -2.99
CA TYR A 16 5.22 3.83 -3.93
C TYR A 16 3.73 4.13 -4.04
N GLN A 17 3.44 5.43 -4.14
CA GLN A 17 2.09 5.92 -4.41
C GLN A 17 2.16 7.19 -5.24
N ALA A 18 1.20 7.33 -6.15
CA ALA A 18 1.08 8.52 -7.00
C ALA A 18 0.01 9.45 -6.44
N PHE A 19 0.30 10.74 -6.50
CA PHE A 19 -0.51 11.82 -5.97
C PHE A 19 -0.49 13.02 -6.91
N LYS A 20 -1.26 14.06 -6.56
CA LYS A 20 -1.08 15.40 -7.11
C LYS A 20 0.33 15.93 -6.75
N PRO A 21 0.98 16.69 -7.63
CA PRO A 21 2.33 17.24 -7.38
C PRO A 21 2.45 18.03 -6.06
N ASN A 22 1.43 18.79 -5.69
CA ASN A 22 1.45 19.59 -4.45
C ASN A 22 1.49 18.74 -3.17
N ILE A 23 0.86 17.55 -3.17
CA ILE A 23 0.89 16.62 -2.04
C ILE A 23 2.30 16.08 -1.85
N VAL A 24 2.95 15.64 -2.95
CA VAL A 24 4.33 15.12 -2.89
C VAL A 24 5.30 16.23 -2.48
N LYS A 25 5.17 17.41 -3.09
CA LYS A 25 6.00 18.57 -2.74
C LYS A 25 5.90 18.91 -1.25
N ASN A 26 4.69 19.04 -0.71
CA ASN A 26 4.49 19.33 0.70
C ASN A 26 5.06 18.22 1.59
N ALA A 27 4.89 16.95 1.20
CA ALA A 27 5.40 15.83 1.99
C ALA A 27 6.93 15.79 2.08
N VAL A 28 7.61 16.13 0.98
CA VAL A 28 9.07 16.25 0.95
C VAL A 28 9.54 17.41 1.84
N GLU A 29 8.83 18.55 1.83
CA GLU A 29 9.19 19.73 2.62
C GLU A 29 9.11 19.49 4.14
N ILE A 30 8.09 18.75 4.61
CA ILE A 30 7.84 18.55 6.05
C ILE A 30 8.24 17.17 6.57
N GLY A 31 8.71 16.28 5.69
CA GLY A 31 9.10 14.90 6.04
C GLY A 31 7.93 13.96 6.40
N THR A 32 6.68 14.37 6.15
CA THR A 32 5.48 13.56 6.39
C THR A 32 4.31 14.06 5.52
N PHE A 33 3.21 13.32 5.44
CA PHE A 33 2.04 13.76 4.69
C PHE A 33 1.24 14.81 5.46
N GLY A 34 1.10 16.00 4.87
CA GLY A 34 0.40 17.13 5.47
C GLY A 34 -0.92 17.47 4.78
N LYS A 35 -1.15 18.78 4.60
CA LYS A 35 -2.42 19.32 4.08
C LYS A 35 -2.72 18.76 2.69
N GLY A 36 -3.92 18.20 2.52
CA GLY A 36 -4.40 17.65 1.25
C GLY A 36 -4.15 16.15 1.07
N PHE A 37 -3.43 15.50 1.99
CA PHE A 37 -3.45 14.06 2.14
C PHE A 37 -4.70 13.64 2.92
N GLY A 38 -5.50 12.74 2.34
CA GLY A 38 -6.73 12.24 2.97
C GLY A 38 -6.52 10.84 3.55
N LEU A 39 -7.00 10.66 4.78
CA LEU A 39 -7.05 9.35 5.47
C LEU A 39 -8.45 8.71 5.38
N ASP A 40 -9.39 9.37 4.71
CA ASP A 40 -10.80 8.97 4.58
C ASP A 40 -11.00 7.77 3.64
N ARG A 41 -9.95 7.32 2.95
CA ARG A 41 -10.03 6.27 1.94
C ARG A 41 -8.92 5.26 2.11
N ILE A 42 -9.28 3.99 2.04
CA ILE A 42 -8.31 2.92 1.84
C ILE A 42 -7.62 3.16 0.50
N THR A 43 -6.30 3.22 0.51
CA THR A 43 -5.49 3.40 -0.70
C THR A 43 -4.46 2.29 -0.85
N TRP A 44 -4.15 1.97 -2.11
CA TRP A 44 -3.20 0.93 -2.44
C TRP A 44 -1.77 1.47 -2.44
N ILE A 45 -0.97 1.03 -1.47
CA ILE A 45 0.49 1.15 -1.52
C ILE A 45 1.08 0.07 -2.45
N LYS A 46 2.08 0.43 -3.26
CA LYS A 46 2.67 -0.50 -4.25
C LYS A 46 4.13 -0.76 -3.90
N PRO A 47 4.55 -2.01 -3.64
CA PRO A 47 5.95 -2.33 -3.37
C PRO A 47 6.89 -2.20 -4.59
N SER A 48 6.33 -2.07 -5.80
CA SER A 48 7.08 -2.00 -7.06
C SER A 48 6.98 -0.63 -7.72
N PHE A 49 8.14 -0.07 -8.11
CA PHE A 49 8.20 1.19 -8.86
C PHE A 49 7.60 1.05 -10.27
N GLY A 50 7.90 -0.05 -10.96
CA GLY A 50 7.32 -0.34 -12.28
C GLY A 50 5.79 -0.44 -12.23
N TRP A 51 5.26 -1.03 -11.15
CA TRP A 51 3.82 -1.13 -10.97
C TRP A 51 3.15 0.25 -10.79
N ILE A 52 3.74 1.15 -9.98
CA ILE A 52 3.16 2.50 -9.83
C ILE A 52 3.28 3.32 -11.12
N LEU A 53 4.38 3.18 -11.88
CA LEU A 53 4.53 3.84 -13.18
C LEU A 53 3.41 3.41 -14.12
N HIS A 54 3.22 2.11 -14.31
CA HIS A 54 2.13 1.60 -15.16
C HIS A 54 0.75 2.09 -14.68
N ARG A 55 0.45 2.04 -13.38
CA ARG A 55 -0.87 2.44 -12.84
C ARG A 55 -1.14 3.94 -12.86
N SER A 56 -0.12 4.78 -12.99
CA SER A 56 -0.20 6.24 -13.08
C SER A 56 -0.08 6.75 -14.52
N SER A 57 -0.12 5.87 -15.53
CA SER A 57 0.20 6.23 -16.91
C SER A 57 1.55 6.94 -17.01
N TYR A 58 2.57 6.40 -16.35
CA TYR A 58 3.90 7.00 -16.25
C TYR A 58 3.87 8.45 -15.72
N ALA A 59 3.14 8.67 -14.63
CA ALA A 59 2.95 9.98 -13.99
C ALA A 59 2.30 11.06 -14.90
N THR A 60 1.46 10.66 -15.87
CA THR A 60 0.67 11.61 -16.68
C THR A 60 -0.82 11.58 -16.36
N LYS A 61 -1.28 10.60 -15.58
CA LYS A 61 -2.69 10.46 -15.23
C LYS A 61 -3.15 11.56 -14.28
N HIS A 62 -4.31 12.15 -14.56
CA HIS A 62 -4.91 13.20 -13.73
C HIS A 62 -4.96 12.80 -12.24
N ARG A 63 -4.45 13.68 -11.36
CA ARG A 63 -4.30 13.53 -9.89
C ARG A 63 -3.25 12.49 -9.45
N MET A 64 -2.44 11.99 -10.37
CA MET A 64 -1.39 10.99 -10.13
C MET A 64 -0.08 11.38 -10.87
N GLU A 65 0.17 12.69 -11.00
CA GLU A 65 1.27 13.24 -11.79
C GLU A 65 2.61 13.30 -11.05
N ALA A 66 2.65 12.90 -9.77
CA ALA A 66 3.87 12.79 -8.98
C ALA A 66 3.88 11.51 -8.15
N ILE A 67 5.03 10.84 -8.07
CA ILE A 67 5.21 9.59 -7.33
C ILE A 67 6.03 9.85 -6.06
N ALA A 68 5.47 9.51 -4.91
CA ALA A 68 6.20 9.45 -3.65
C ALA A 68 6.85 8.08 -3.48
N LYS A 69 8.16 8.06 -3.18
CA LYS A 69 8.89 6.89 -2.68
C LYS A 69 8.91 6.97 -1.16
N ILE A 70 8.15 6.11 -0.51
CA ILE A 70 7.90 6.14 0.94
C ILE A 70 8.69 4.99 1.57
N LYS A 71 9.50 5.30 2.59
CA LYS A 71 10.23 4.30 3.36
C LYS A 71 9.43 3.93 4.60
N LEU A 72 9.25 2.64 4.82
CA LEU A 72 8.68 2.07 6.04
C LEU A 72 9.78 1.29 6.73
N SER A 73 9.97 1.49 8.04
CA SER A 73 10.93 0.66 8.78
C SER A 73 10.50 -0.81 8.71
N HIS A 74 11.46 -1.73 8.82
CA HIS A 74 11.15 -3.17 8.83
C HIS A 74 10.11 -3.53 9.90
N LYS A 75 10.20 -2.89 11.07
CA LYS A 75 9.22 -3.02 12.16
C LYS A 75 7.82 -2.58 11.73
N ALA A 76 7.68 -1.35 11.23
CA ALA A 76 6.38 -0.81 10.80
C ALA A 76 5.77 -1.64 9.65
N TRP A 77 6.61 -2.10 8.72
CA TRP A 77 6.19 -2.99 7.64
C TRP A 77 5.59 -4.30 8.16
N LEU A 78 6.27 -4.97 9.10
CA LEU A 78 5.80 -6.20 9.71
C LEU A 78 4.53 -5.98 10.55
N GLU A 79 4.44 -4.87 11.29
CA GLU A 79 3.24 -4.48 12.05
C GLU A 79 2.02 -4.26 11.15
N ILE A 80 2.21 -3.63 9.99
CA ILE A 80 1.14 -3.48 8.98
C ILE A 80 0.72 -4.85 8.44
N LEU A 81 1.69 -5.70 8.08
CA LEU A 81 1.38 -7.03 7.54
C LEU A 81 0.66 -7.94 8.55
N SER A 82 0.99 -7.86 9.83
CA SER A 82 0.33 -8.66 10.88
C SER A 82 -1.14 -8.26 11.09
N GLN A 83 -1.51 -7.02 10.75
CA GLN A 83 -2.89 -6.52 10.82
C GLN A 83 -3.70 -6.80 9.55
N SER A 84 -3.06 -7.33 8.50
CA SER A 84 -3.68 -7.40 7.18
C SER A 84 -4.73 -8.52 7.04
N VAL A 85 -5.92 -8.15 6.56
CA VAL A 85 -7.01 -9.09 6.24
C VAL A 85 -7.03 -9.36 4.73
N PRO A 86 -7.19 -10.61 4.26
CA PRO A 86 -7.24 -10.90 2.84
C PRO A 86 -8.52 -10.34 2.21
N SER A 87 -8.42 -9.79 1.01
CA SER A 87 -9.58 -9.27 0.27
C SER A 87 -10.56 -10.32 -0.23
N GLN A 88 -10.20 -11.60 -0.10
CA GLN A 88 -11.03 -12.76 -0.42
C GLN A 88 -10.95 -13.75 0.74
N PHE A 89 -12.02 -14.53 0.94
CA PHE A 89 -12.04 -15.57 1.96
C PHE A 89 -10.90 -16.57 1.74
N ASP A 90 -10.14 -16.85 2.80
CA ASP A 90 -9.02 -17.78 2.82
C ASP A 90 -9.29 -18.84 3.89
N SER A 91 -9.76 -20.02 3.47
CA SER A 91 -10.11 -21.12 4.38
C SER A 91 -8.92 -21.69 5.15
N SER A 92 -7.69 -21.37 4.76
CA SER A 92 -6.49 -21.71 5.55
C SER A 92 -6.26 -20.79 6.74
N ARG A 93 -6.90 -19.60 6.75
CA ARG A 93 -6.76 -18.58 7.79
C ARG A 93 -8.01 -18.39 8.63
N TYR A 94 -9.18 -18.63 8.03
CA TYR A 94 -10.47 -18.37 8.66
C TYR A 94 -11.31 -19.65 8.72
N LYS A 95 -11.96 -19.86 9.86
CA LYS A 95 -12.87 -21.00 10.07
C LYS A 95 -14.10 -20.95 9.16
N ASN A 96 -14.60 -19.75 8.86
CA ASN A 96 -15.76 -19.54 7.99
C ASN A 96 -15.80 -18.09 7.47
N GLU A 97 -16.65 -17.85 6.46
CA GLU A 97 -16.83 -16.54 5.84
C GLU A 97 -17.38 -15.48 6.80
N THR A 98 -18.18 -15.88 7.80
CA THR A 98 -18.77 -14.94 8.77
C THR A 98 -17.70 -14.24 9.61
N ILE A 99 -16.73 -15.00 10.13
CA ILE A 99 -15.61 -14.43 10.92
C ILE A 99 -14.72 -13.57 10.03
N TRP A 100 -14.39 -14.04 8.82
CA TRP A 100 -13.61 -13.27 7.86
C TRP A 100 -14.27 -11.93 7.51
N LYS A 101 -15.58 -11.93 7.22
CA LYS A 101 -16.30 -10.72 6.84
C LYS A 101 -16.34 -9.69 7.97
N ALA A 102 -16.55 -10.14 9.21
CA ALA A 102 -16.52 -9.27 10.38
C ALA A 102 -15.14 -8.61 10.61
N ASP A 103 -14.05 -9.35 10.39
CA ASP A 103 -12.69 -8.81 10.47
C ASP A 103 -12.37 -7.89 9.28
N PHE A 104 -12.81 -8.25 8.07
CA PHE A 104 -12.65 -7.43 6.86
C PHE A 104 -13.32 -6.08 6.99
N GLU A 105 -14.56 -6.02 7.50
CA GLU A 105 -15.31 -4.77 7.69
C GLU A 105 -14.69 -3.84 8.73
N LYS A 106 -13.88 -4.36 9.65
CA LYS A 106 -13.20 -3.58 10.71
C LYS A 106 -11.76 -3.24 10.38
N SER A 107 -11.21 -3.78 9.30
CA SER A 107 -9.77 -3.68 9.03
C SER A 107 -9.41 -2.37 8.33
N ASP A 108 -8.38 -1.71 8.86
CA ASP A 108 -7.69 -0.60 8.19
C ASP A 108 -6.65 -1.09 7.16
N VAL A 109 -6.26 -2.38 7.22
CA VAL A 109 -5.24 -2.98 6.36
C VAL A 109 -5.80 -4.18 5.62
N ILE A 110 -5.95 -4.03 4.31
CA ILE A 110 -6.43 -5.10 3.42
C ILE A 110 -5.29 -5.47 2.47
N HIS A 111 -5.02 -6.77 2.33
CA HIS A 111 -4.09 -7.26 1.32
C HIS A 111 -4.81 -8.04 0.24
N ASN A 112 -4.49 -7.72 -1.02
CA ASN A 112 -4.98 -8.47 -2.15
C ASN A 112 -4.03 -9.62 -2.45
N GLY A 113 -4.54 -10.85 -2.26
CA GLY A 113 -3.84 -12.06 -2.66
C GLY A 113 -4.00 -12.32 -4.15
N THR A 114 -3.54 -11.41 -5.01
CA THR A 114 -3.55 -11.69 -6.46
C THR A 114 -2.25 -12.41 -6.82
N ARG A 115 -2.38 -13.60 -7.44
CA ARG A 115 -1.35 -14.10 -8.37
C ARG A 115 -1.10 -12.94 -9.33
N ILE A 116 0.15 -12.52 -9.48
CA ILE A 116 0.50 -11.72 -10.65
C ILE A 116 0.64 -12.75 -11.76
N ASP A 117 -0.45 -12.97 -12.49
CA ASP A 117 -0.43 -13.63 -13.80
C ASP A 117 0.41 -12.73 -14.72
N HIS A 118 1.67 -13.13 -14.87
CA HIS A 118 2.50 -12.82 -16.02
C HIS A 118 2.30 -13.93 -17.05
#